data_AF-E6PY15-F1
#
_entry.id   AF-E6PY15-F1
#
_cell.length_a   1.000
_cell.length_b   1.000
_cell.length_c   1.000
_cell.angle_alpha   90.00
_cell.angle_beta   90.00
_cell.angle_gamma   90.00
#
_symmetry.space_group_name_H-M   'P 1'
#
loop_
_entity.id
_entity.type
_entity.pdbx_description
1 polymer ?
#
loop_
_entity_poly.entity_id
_entity_poly.type
_entity_poly.pdbx_seq_one_letter_code
_entity_poly.pdbx_strand_id
1 'polypeptide(L)'
;MATFPSTPETKKSDRQLLKIREMRDILEFDFTSGSDGTDLLRPLKTAPGFEKESYRANDLRREIEPWLTALFQSEHLSLLVGAGLTTAVHYHVTGKLPGGFSCRDYATFNTQIKAEAIRSAKEMGRGEANPEDQLRTALRIVDGLRILVKGSSESEPWKSIAKDLATLENDISTAIEALISGILGAERGVISQEERREEALVMLVSFLMSFASRTGTSVVLHY
;
A
#
# COMPACT_ATOMS: atom_id res chain seq x y z
N MET A 1 -2.39 -31.63 6.61
CA MET A 1 -1.19 -31.06 5.97
C MET A 1 -1.59 -30.70 4.55
N ALA A 2 -2.04 -29.46 4.32
CA ALA A 2 -2.56 -29.04 3.03
C ALA A 2 -1.39 -28.62 2.13
N THR A 3 -1.16 -29.37 1.07
CA THR A 3 -0.20 -29.06 0.01
C THR A 3 -0.74 -27.89 -0.81
N PHE A 4 0.00 -26.78 -0.81
CA PHE A 4 -0.27 -25.65 -1.70
C PHE A 4 -0.09 -26.09 -3.17
N PRO A 5 -0.93 -25.60 -4.10
CA PRO A 5 -0.67 -25.79 -5.52
C PRO A 5 0.64 -25.10 -5.89
N SER A 6 1.53 -25.82 -6.55
CA SER A 6 2.77 -25.26 -7.10
C SER A 6 2.43 -24.14 -8.08
N THR A 7 3.08 -23.00 -7.90
CA THR A 7 3.00 -21.86 -8.80
C THR A 7 3.30 -22.34 -10.23
N PRO A 8 2.48 -22.01 -11.23
CA PRO A 8 2.81 -22.34 -12.60
C PRO A 8 4.16 -21.69 -12.95
N GLU A 9 5.12 -22.49 -13.39
CA GLU A 9 6.37 -21.99 -13.96
C GLU A 9 6.04 -21.24 -15.25
N THR A 10 5.69 -19.96 -15.12
CA THR A 10 5.71 -19.03 -16.25
C THR A 10 7.15 -18.91 -16.67
N LYS A 11 7.48 -19.50 -17.81
CA LYS A 11 8.74 -19.33 -18.55
C LYS A 11 9.15 -17.86 -18.46
N LYS A 12 10.13 -17.56 -17.60
CA LYS A 12 10.53 -16.19 -17.26
C LYS A 12 11.10 -15.59 -18.53
N SER A 13 10.32 -14.78 -19.25
CA SER A 13 10.92 -13.96 -20.31
C SER A 13 11.86 -12.99 -19.61
N ASP A 14 13.13 -12.93 -20.00
CA ASP A 14 14.12 -11.95 -19.51
C ASP A 14 13.81 -10.52 -20.02
N ARG A 15 12.53 -10.18 -20.06
CA ARG A 15 12.00 -8.89 -20.45
C ARG A 15 11.88 -8.03 -19.22
N GLN A 16 12.54 -6.88 -19.24
CA GLN A 16 12.38 -5.86 -18.23
C GLN A 16 11.45 -4.77 -18.74
N LEU A 17 10.46 -4.41 -17.92
CA LEU A 17 9.53 -3.34 -18.23
C LEU A 17 10.01 -2.06 -17.55
N LEU A 18 10.06 -0.96 -18.29
CA LEU A 18 10.36 0.36 -17.78
C LEU A 18 9.27 1.34 -18.20
N LYS A 19 8.80 2.11 -17.23
CA LYS A 19 7.86 3.20 -17.46
C LYS A 19 8.39 4.44 -16.74
N ILE A 20 8.82 5.43 -17.51
CA ILE A 20 9.23 6.74 -16.97
C ILE A 20 8.18 7.82 -17.25
N ARG A 21 8.24 8.89 -16.45
CA ARG A 21 7.35 10.06 -16.45
C ARG A 21 6.96 10.58 -17.83
N GLU A 22 7.95 10.75 -18.69
CA GLU A 22 7.84 11.53 -19.92
C GLU A 22 7.26 10.70 -21.07
N MET A 23 7.04 9.41 -20.84
CA MET A 23 6.61 8.46 -21.84
C MET A 23 5.11 8.20 -21.73
N ARG A 24 4.43 8.12 -22.88
CA ARG A 24 3.03 7.66 -22.95
C ARG A 24 2.92 6.13 -22.93
N ASP A 25 3.91 5.44 -23.49
CA ASP A 25 3.91 3.97 -23.57
C ASP A 25 4.83 3.31 -22.53
N ILE A 26 4.67 2.00 -22.32
CA ILE A 26 5.60 1.17 -21.54
C ILE A 26 6.73 0.73 -22.47
N LEU A 27 7.97 0.89 -22.03
CA LEU A 27 9.12 0.30 -22.70
C LEU A 27 9.37 -1.11 -22.21
N GLU A 28 9.52 -2.01 -23.18
CA GLU A 28 10.06 -3.35 -22.96
C GLU A 28 11.53 -3.33 -23.32
N PHE A 29 12.36 -3.96 -22.49
CA PHE A 29 13.78 -4.18 -22.73
C PHE A 29 14.08 -5.67 -22.78
N ASP A 30 14.82 -6.09 -23.78
CA ASP A 30 15.45 -7.42 -23.82
C ASP A 30 16.84 -7.33 -23.21
N PHE A 31 17.16 -8.30 -22.35
CA PHE A 31 18.48 -8.47 -21.79
C PHE A 31 19.40 -9.16 -22.79
N THR A 32 20.55 -8.55 -23.07
CA THR A 32 21.57 -9.11 -23.96
C THR A 32 22.95 -8.94 -23.37
N SER A 33 23.82 -9.95 -23.49
CA SER A 33 25.23 -9.81 -23.12
C SER A 33 26.00 -9.23 -24.31
N GLY A 34 26.74 -8.15 -24.10
CA GLY A 34 27.67 -7.60 -25.09
C GLY A 34 28.88 -8.50 -25.32
N SER A 35 29.63 -8.25 -26.40
CA SER A 35 30.87 -8.98 -26.76
C SER A 35 31.91 -9.02 -25.63
N ASP A 36 31.87 -8.02 -24.76
CA ASP A 36 32.85 -7.80 -23.69
C ASP A 36 32.35 -8.32 -22.33
N GLY A 37 31.25 -9.09 -22.31
CA GLY A 37 30.62 -9.61 -21.10
C GLY A 37 29.81 -8.58 -20.31
N THR A 38 29.60 -7.37 -20.85
CA THR A 38 28.80 -6.32 -20.20
C THR A 38 27.32 -6.51 -20.50
N ASP A 39 26.48 -6.37 -19.48
CA ASP A 39 25.03 -6.42 -19.62
C ASP A 39 24.48 -5.20 -20.38
N LEU A 40 23.75 -5.46 -21.46
CA LEU A 40 23.15 -4.47 -22.34
C LEU A 40 21.63 -4.69 -22.42
N LEU A 41 20.90 -3.60 -22.23
CA LEU A 41 19.44 -3.58 -22.32
C LEU A 41 19.03 -2.94 -23.65
N ARG A 42 18.28 -3.67 -24.46
CA ARG A 42 17.81 -3.20 -25.78
C ARG A 42 16.33 -2.88 -25.73
N PRO A 43 15.91 -1.64 -26.01
CA PRO A 43 14.50 -1.30 -26.03
C PRO A 43 13.82 -1.93 -27.25
N LEU A 44 12.67 -2.57 -27.07
CA LEU A 44 11.85 -3.13 -28.16
C LEU A 44 11.12 -2.04 -28.94
N LYS A 45 10.99 -0.84 -28.37
CA LYS A 45 10.32 0.32 -28.98
C LYS A 45 11.13 1.58 -28.72
N THR A 46 11.19 2.45 -29.72
CA THR A 46 11.79 3.78 -29.57
C THR A 46 10.80 4.72 -28.89
N ALA A 47 11.28 5.55 -27.98
CA ALA A 47 10.46 6.58 -27.37
C ALA A 47 11.34 7.74 -26.85
N PRO A 48 10.75 8.92 -26.57
CA PRO A 48 11.51 10.11 -26.23
C PRO A 48 12.41 9.88 -25.01
N GLY A 49 13.70 10.23 -25.12
CA GLY A 49 14.72 9.96 -24.10
C GLY A 49 15.36 8.57 -24.18
N PHE A 50 14.81 7.66 -25.00
CA PHE A 50 15.29 6.29 -25.20
C PHE A 50 15.50 5.95 -26.69
N GLU A 51 16.42 6.67 -27.35
CA GLU A 51 16.68 6.55 -28.80
C GLU A 51 17.89 5.67 -29.17
N LYS A 52 18.77 5.33 -28.22
CA LYS A 52 19.91 4.45 -28.43
C LYS A 52 19.48 2.99 -28.66
N GLU A 53 20.25 2.28 -29.48
CA GLU A 53 20.05 0.84 -29.75
C GLU A 53 20.27 -0.04 -28.51
N SER A 54 21.10 0.39 -27.56
CA SER A 54 21.33 -0.31 -26.30
C SER A 54 21.75 0.63 -25.18
N TYR A 55 21.42 0.25 -23.94
CA TYR A 55 21.74 0.97 -22.71
C TYR A 55 22.53 0.09 -21.76
N ARG A 56 23.49 0.69 -21.05
CA ARG A 56 24.10 0.06 -19.87
C ARG A 56 23.25 0.37 -18.63
N ALA A 57 23.39 -0.46 -17.61
CA ALA A 57 22.73 -0.24 -16.32
C ALA A 57 23.00 1.17 -15.74
N ASN A 58 24.22 1.69 -15.91
CA ASN A 58 24.57 3.05 -15.46
C ASN A 58 23.87 4.17 -16.25
N ASP A 59 23.53 3.95 -17.53
CA ASP A 59 22.79 4.94 -18.32
C ASP A 59 21.35 5.05 -17.82
N LEU A 60 20.73 3.90 -17.52
CA LEU A 60 19.39 3.81 -16.96
C LEU A 60 19.32 4.31 -15.52
N ARG A 61 20.39 4.12 -14.74
CA ARG A 61 20.49 4.59 -13.36
C ARG A 61 20.20 6.08 -13.24
N ARG A 62 20.68 6.92 -14.17
CA ARG A 62 20.44 8.37 -14.16
C ARG A 62 18.95 8.74 -14.30
N GLU A 63 18.18 7.92 -14.99
CA GLU A 63 16.75 8.13 -15.19
C GLU A 63 15.91 7.48 -14.07
N ILE A 64 16.36 6.34 -13.54
CA ILE A 64 15.64 5.56 -12.54
C ILE A 64 15.90 6.06 -11.10
N GLU A 65 17.11 6.50 -10.75
CA GLU A 65 17.45 6.96 -9.38
C GLU A 65 16.67 8.20 -8.93
N PRO A 66 16.50 9.25 -9.75
CA PRO A 66 15.65 10.38 -9.37
C PRO A 66 14.20 9.95 -9.13
N TRP A 67 13.69 9.00 -9.93
CA TRP A 67 12.36 8.45 -9.79
C TRP A 67 12.21 7.57 -8.53
N LEU A 68 13.17 6.68 -8.27
CA LEU A 68 13.23 5.87 -7.05
C LEU A 68 13.34 6.75 -5.81
N THR A 69 14.14 7.81 -5.86
CA THR A 69 14.30 8.75 -4.74
C THR A 69 13.01 9.52 -4.47
N ALA A 70 12.31 9.95 -5.52
CA ALA A 70 10.96 10.53 -5.41
C ALA A 70 9.94 9.50 -4.87
N LEU A 71 10.08 8.23 -5.24
CA LEU A 71 9.26 7.13 -4.74
C LEU A 71 9.54 6.84 -3.25
N PHE A 72 10.78 6.91 -2.78
CA PHE A 72 11.10 6.79 -1.37
C PHE A 72 10.63 8.01 -0.56
N GLN A 73 10.68 9.22 -1.12
CA GLN A 73 9.97 10.37 -0.54
C GLN A 73 8.45 10.17 -0.53
N SER A 74 7.93 9.33 -1.43
CA SER A 74 6.54 8.87 -1.42
C SER A 74 6.25 7.73 -0.42
N GLU A 75 7.20 7.19 0.35
CA GLU A 75 6.84 6.36 1.51
C GLU A 75 6.01 7.17 2.52
N HIS A 76 6.34 8.45 2.70
CA HIS A 76 5.49 9.38 3.44
C HIS A 76 4.12 9.57 2.78
N LEU A 77 4.03 9.44 1.45
CA LEU A 77 2.76 9.45 0.72
C LEU A 77 1.97 8.15 0.95
N SER A 78 2.60 6.98 0.97
CA SER A 78 1.94 5.71 1.31
C SER A 78 1.39 5.71 2.73
N LEU A 79 2.13 6.29 3.69
CA LEU A 79 1.66 6.54 5.05
C LEU A 79 0.50 7.54 5.13
N LEU A 80 0.54 8.60 4.30
CA LEU A 80 -0.46 9.66 4.28
C LEU A 80 -1.75 9.26 3.56
N VAL A 81 -1.63 8.49 2.48
CA VAL A 81 -2.74 8.12 1.61
C VAL A 81 -3.35 6.78 2.05
N GLY A 82 -2.56 5.90 2.69
CA GLY A 82 -3.01 4.60 3.17
C GLY A 82 -3.71 3.78 2.07
N ALA A 83 -4.80 3.10 2.42
CA ALA A 83 -5.67 2.41 1.46
C ALA A 83 -6.54 3.36 0.61
N GLY A 84 -6.43 4.69 0.82
CA GLY A 84 -7.24 5.70 0.14
C GLY A 84 -7.02 5.76 -1.36
N LEU A 85 -5.77 5.53 -1.83
CA LEU A 85 -5.45 5.54 -3.26
C LEU A 85 -6.11 4.36 -3.98
N THR A 86 -5.91 3.15 -3.45
CA THR A 86 -6.53 1.93 -3.96
C THR A 86 -8.06 2.04 -3.94
N THR A 87 -8.60 2.64 -2.87
CA THR A 87 -10.04 2.89 -2.72
C THR A 87 -10.57 3.85 -3.78
N ALA A 88 -9.88 4.97 -4.02
CA ALA A 88 -10.29 5.97 -5.01
C ALA A 88 -10.22 5.42 -6.44
N VAL A 89 -9.14 4.70 -6.78
CA VAL A 89 -8.98 4.08 -8.11
C VAL A 89 -10.06 3.02 -8.32
N HIS A 90 -10.31 2.16 -7.33
CA HIS A 90 -11.40 1.17 -7.40
C HIS A 90 -12.75 1.84 -7.57
N TYR A 91 -13.05 2.89 -6.80
CA TYR A 91 -14.30 3.63 -6.93
C TYR A 91 -14.45 4.27 -8.31
N HIS A 92 -13.37 4.81 -8.88
CA HIS A 92 -13.41 5.44 -10.19
C HIS A 92 -13.81 4.47 -11.32
N VAL A 93 -13.27 3.24 -11.30
CA VAL A 93 -13.54 2.25 -12.35
C VAL A 93 -14.79 1.39 -12.09
N THR A 94 -15.10 1.09 -10.83
CA THR A 94 -16.24 0.21 -10.48
C THR A 94 -17.48 0.96 -10.01
N GLY A 95 -17.35 2.23 -9.64
CA GLY A 95 -18.41 3.03 -8.98
C GLY A 95 -18.72 2.60 -7.55
N LYS A 96 -17.94 1.69 -6.96
CA LYS A 96 -18.21 1.09 -5.64
C LYS A 96 -17.05 1.33 -4.69
N LEU A 97 -17.37 1.58 -3.42
CA LEU A 97 -16.34 1.60 -2.38
C LEU A 97 -15.86 0.17 -2.11
N PRO A 98 -14.57 -0.05 -1.83
CA PRO A 98 -14.08 -1.32 -1.32
C PRO A 98 -14.85 -1.73 -0.08
N GLY A 99 -15.22 -3.01 -0.01
CA GLY A 99 -15.75 -3.60 1.22
C GLY A 99 -14.65 -3.77 2.27
N GLY A 100 -15.02 -4.05 3.52
CA GLY A 100 -14.10 -4.61 4.51
C GLY A 100 -13.48 -3.63 5.51
N PHE A 101 -13.63 -2.31 5.35
CA PHE A 101 -13.16 -1.33 6.34
C PHE A 101 -14.25 -0.33 6.72
N SER A 102 -15.19 -0.79 7.54
CA SER A 102 -16.26 0.01 8.14
C SER A 102 -16.19 -0.06 9.66
N CYS A 103 -16.87 0.87 10.34
CA CYS A 103 -17.03 0.80 11.78
C CYS A 103 -17.70 -0.53 12.14
N ARG A 104 -17.25 -1.13 13.23
CA ARG A 104 -17.70 -2.46 13.66
C ARG A 104 -17.99 -2.49 15.15
N ASP A 105 -18.66 -3.55 15.57
CA ASP A 105 -18.80 -3.89 16.97
C ASP A 105 -17.68 -4.85 17.39
N TYR A 106 -17.17 -4.61 18.59
CA TYR A 106 -16.28 -5.52 19.30
C TYR A 106 -17.08 -6.34 20.32
N ALA A 107 -16.68 -7.58 20.58
CA ALA A 107 -17.35 -8.44 21.56
C ALA A 107 -17.07 -7.97 22.99
N THR A 108 -15.86 -7.47 23.25
CA THR A 108 -15.43 -6.91 24.54
C THR A 108 -15.10 -5.43 24.39
N PHE A 109 -15.35 -4.66 25.47
CA PHE A 109 -15.05 -3.23 25.57
C PHE A 109 -15.67 -2.32 24.48
N ASN A 110 -16.70 -2.77 23.75
CA ASN A 110 -17.29 -2.04 22.62
C ASN A 110 -17.75 -0.62 22.98
N THR A 111 -18.38 -0.46 24.15
CA THR A 111 -18.89 0.83 24.61
C THR A 111 -17.75 1.80 24.89
N GLN A 112 -16.68 1.33 25.54
CA GLN A 112 -15.46 2.10 25.79
C GLN A 112 -14.77 2.46 24.48
N ILE A 113 -14.63 1.51 23.56
CA ILE A 113 -14.01 1.71 22.24
C ILE A 113 -14.75 2.80 21.47
N LYS A 114 -16.08 2.70 21.37
CA LYS A 114 -16.89 3.70 20.65
C LYS A 114 -16.83 5.07 21.30
N ALA A 115 -16.93 5.15 22.63
CA ALA A 115 -16.91 6.41 23.35
C ALA A 115 -15.58 7.14 23.17
N GLU A 116 -14.46 6.42 23.31
CA GLU A 116 -13.11 6.97 23.14
C GLU A 116 -12.82 7.35 21.68
N ALA A 117 -13.24 6.53 20.72
CA ALA A 117 -13.11 6.83 19.30
C ALA A 117 -13.85 8.13 18.94
N ILE A 118 -15.07 8.32 19.46
CA ILE A 118 -15.85 9.56 19.28
C ILE A 118 -15.17 10.75 19.96
N ARG A 119 -14.66 10.57 21.20
CA ARG A 119 -13.97 11.64 21.92
C ARG A 119 -12.75 12.12 21.13
N SER A 120 -11.88 11.18 20.72
CA SER A 120 -10.68 11.47 19.93
C SER A 120 -11.03 12.14 18.60
N ALA A 121 -12.10 11.71 17.92
CA ALA A 121 -12.53 12.34 16.66
C ALA A 121 -13.01 13.78 16.83
N LYS A 122 -13.73 14.06 17.93
CA LYS A 122 -14.17 15.41 18.28
C LYS A 122 -13.00 16.33 18.64
N GLU A 123 -12.05 15.83 19.42
CA GLU A 123 -10.82 16.57 19.77
C GLU A 123 -10.01 16.96 18.53
N MET A 124 -10.01 16.11 17.49
CA MET A 124 -9.37 16.37 16.20
C MET A 124 -10.21 17.26 15.26
N GLY A 125 -11.38 17.74 15.68
CA GLY A 125 -12.27 18.59 14.87
C GLY A 125 -13.02 17.86 13.74
N ARG A 126 -12.91 16.53 13.63
CA ARG A 126 -13.61 15.72 12.60
C ARG A 126 -15.08 15.44 12.96
N GLY A 127 -15.40 15.40 14.25
CA GLY A 127 -16.76 15.16 14.76
C GLY A 127 -17.11 13.68 14.89
N GLU A 128 -17.18 12.94 13.78
CA GLU A 128 -17.53 11.52 13.78
C GLU A 128 -16.30 10.60 13.80
N ALA A 129 -16.44 9.47 14.51
CA ALA A 129 -15.41 8.44 14.59
C ALA A 129 -15.38 7.62 13.29
N ASN A 130 -14.17 7.36 12.78
CA ASN A 130 -13.93 6.48 11.66
C ASN A 130 -13.49 5.07 12.14
N PRO A 131 -13.40 4.08 11.25
CA PRO A 131 -12.98 2.73 11.62
C PRO A 131 -11.55 2.68 12.18
N GLU A 132 -10.68 3.60 11.76
CA GLU A 132 -9.31 3.72 12.25
C GLU A 132 -9.26 4.17 13.71
N ASP A 133 -10.14 5.09 14.13
CA ASP A 133 -10.23 5.52 15.53
C ASP A 133 -10.64 4.36 16.43
N GLN A 134 -11.59 3.53 15.97
CA GLN A 134 -12.02 2.33 16.68
C GLN A 134 -10.87 1.34 16.80
N LEU A 135 -10.17 1.04 15.69
CA LEU A 135 -9.04 0.12 15.69
C LEU A 135 -7.88 0.62 16.56
N ARG A 136 -7.53 1.91 16.47
CA ARG A 136 -6.51 2.56 17.29
C ARG A 136 -6.83 2.45 18.78
N THR A 137 -8.10 2.65 19.14
CA THR A 137 -8.56 2.54 20.52
C THR A 137 -8.53 1.09 21.00
N ALA A 138 -9.00 0.15 20.19
CA ALA A 138 -8.98 -1.27 20.51
C ALA A 138 -7.54 -1.77 20.75
N LEU A 139 -6.59 -1.38 19.91
CA LEU A 139 -5.17 -1.67 20.09
C LEU A 139 -4.61 -1.11 21.40
N ARG A 140 -4.94 0.14 21.75
CA ARG A 140 -4.54 0.74 23.05
C ARG A 140 -5.07 -0.04 24.25
N ILE A 141 -6.31 -0.51 24.19
CA ILE A 141 -6.90 -1.34 25.24
C ILE A 141 -6.15 -2.67 25.32
N VAL A 142 -5.89 -3.34 24.20
CA VAL A 142 -5.09 -4.59 24.17
C VAL A 142 -3.73 -4.39 24.82
N ASP A 143 -2.99 -3.34 24.45
CA ASP A 143 -1.68 -3.07 25.04
C ASP A 143 -1.77 -2.84 26.56
N GLY A 144 -2.77 -2.08 27.01
CA GLY A 144 -3.03 -1.87 28.43
C GLY A 144 -3.35 -3.17 29.17
N LEU A 145 -4.23 -4.01 28.62
CA LEU A 145 -4.61 -5.29 29.20
C LEU A 145 -3.43 -6.27 29.23
N ARG A 146 -2.59 -6.31 28.18
CA ARG A 146 -1.37 -7.14 28.14
C ARG A 146 -0.40 -6.76 29.25
N ILE A 147 -0.24 -5.47 29.53
CA ILE A 147 0.59 -4.99 30.64
C ILE A 147 0.04 -5.48 31.98
N LEU A 148 -1.28 -5.42 32.17
CA LEU A 148 -1.95 -5.83 33.40
C LEU A 148 -1.95 -7.35 33.63
N VAL A 149 -2.07 -8.15 32.57
CA VAL A 149 -2.08 -9.63 32.68
C VAL A 149 -0.67 -10.19 32.88
N LYS A 150 0.37 -9.50 32.42
CA LYS A 150 1.75 -9.96 32.53
C LYS A 150 2.20 -10.08 33.99
N GLY A 151 2.45 -11.32 34.43
CA GLY A 151 2.89 -11.61 35.80
C GLY A 151 1.76 -11.67 36.83
N SER A 152 0.51 -11.61 36.38
CA SER A 152 -0.67 -11.74 37.23
C SER A 152 -1.01 -13.20 37.51
N SER A 153 -1.73 -13.44 38.62
CA SER A 153 -2.16 -14.79 39.04
C SER A 153 -3.23 -15.34 38.10
N GLU A 154 -3.37 -16.67 38.01
CA GLU A 154 -4.48 -17.32 37.26
C GLU A 154 -5.83 -17.29 37.99
N SER A 155 -5.93 -16.54 39.09
CA SER A 155 -7.16 -16.33 39.84
C SER A 155 -7.99 -15.16 39.31
N GLU A 156 -9.24 -15.07 39.78
CA GLU A 156 -10.10 -13.92 39.53
C GLU A 156 -9.51 -12.65 40.21
N PRO A 157 -9.52 -11.46 39.58
CA PRO A 157 -10.16 -11.11 38.31
C PRO A 157 -9.30 -11.30 37.05
N TRP A 158 -8.03 -11.67 37.21
CA TRP A 158 -7.04 -11.71 36.13
C TRP A 158 -7.37 -12.75 35.07
N LYS A 159 -8.00 -13.86 35.47
CA LYS A 159 -8.49 -14.88 34.54
C LYS A 159 -9.56 -14.35 33.58
N SER A 160 -10.54 -13.58 34.06
CA SER A 160 -11.54 -12.96 33.18
C SER A 160 -10.88 -11.92 32.26
N ILE A 161 -9.98 -11.10 32.80
CA ILE A 161 -9.27 -10.07 32.02
C ILE A 161 -8.44 -10.71 30.90
N ALA A 162 -7.75 -11.82 31.17
CA ALA A 162 -6.99 -12.56 30.15
C ALA A 162 -7.89 -13.13 29.05
N LYS A 163 -9.11 -13.57 29.40
CA LYS A 163 -10.11 -14.02 28.42
C LYS A 163 -10.64 -12.87 27.56
N ASP A 164 -10.92 -11.72 28.18
CA ASP A 164 -11.40 -10.54 27.46
C ASP A 164 -10.33 -9.99 26.51
N LEU A 165 -9.06 -10.03 26.94
CA LEU A 165 -7.89 -9.72 26.12
C LEU A 165 -7.82 -10.64 24.90
N ALA A 166 -7.86 -11.96 25.09
CA ALA A 166 -7.81 -12.91 23.97
C ALA A 166 -8.98 -12.72 22.99
N THR A 167 -10.16 -12.40 23.50
CA THR A 167 -11.34 -12.09 22.67
C THR A 167 -11.12 -10.82 21.85
N LEU A 168 -10.59 -9.76 22.46
CA LEU A 168 -10.32 -8.50 21.78
C LEU A 168 -9.21 -8.64 20.73
N GLU A 169 -8.15 -9.41 21.01
CA GLU A 169 -7.08 -9.72 20.05
C GLU A 169 -7.63 -10.46 18.82
N ASN A 170 -8.56 -11.40 19.03
CA ASN A 170 -9.23 -12.10 17.94
C ASN A 170 -10.11 -11.15 17.10
N ASP A 171 -10.90 -10.28 17.74
CA ASP A 171 -11.72 -9.29 17.03
C ASP A 171 -10.89 -8.32 16.19
N ILE A 172 -9.74 -7.87 16.72
CA ILE A 172 -8.78 -7.03 16.00
C ILE A 172 -8.19 -7.79 14.81
N SER A 173 -7.82 -9.06 14.99
CA SER A 173 -7.29 -9.89 13.90
C SER A 173 -8.33 -10.02 12.78
N THR A 174 -9.59 -10.29 13.12
CA THR A 174 -10.70 -10.32 12.15
C THR A 174 -10.91 -8.96 11.47
N ALA A 175 -10.69 -7.84 12.16
CA ALA A 175 -10.77 -6.50 11.56
C ALA A 175 -9.66 -6.26 10.52
N ILE A 176 -8.45 -6.66 10.84
CA ILE A 176 -7.30 -6.54 9.93
C ILE A 176 -7.48 -7.47 8.72
N GLU A 177 -7.95 -8.71 8.93
CA GLU A 177 -8.24 -9.65 7.85
C GLU A 177 -9.34 -9.13 6.90
N ALA A 178 -10.40 -8.52 7.45
CA ALA A 178 -11.45 -7.90 6.66
C ALA A 178 -10.93 -6.72 5.84
N LEU A 179 -10.05 -5.89 6.42
CA LEU A 179 -9.38 -4.79 5.72
C LEU A 179 -8.52 -5.32 4.55
N ILE A 180 -7.65 -6.30 4.81
CA ILE A 180 -6.76 -6.88 3.80
C ILE A 180 -7.59 -7.52 2.68
N SER A 181 -8.61 -8.30 3.03
CA SER A 181 -9.51 -8.92 2.05
C SER A 181 -10.25 -7.87 1.22
N GLY A 182 -10.64 -6.75 1.84
CA GLY A 182 -11.25 -5.60 1.19
C GLY A 182 -10.33 -4.95 0.16
N ILE A 183 -9.08 -4.67 0.54
CA ILE A 183 -8.05 -4.09 -0.35
C ILE A 183 -7.77 -5.05 -1.52
N LEU A 184 -7.54 -6.33 -1.25
CA LEU A 184 -7.30 -7.33 -2.30
C LEU A 184 -8.50 -7.48 -3.24
N GLY A 185 -9.72 -7.41 -2.70
CA GLY A 185 -10.95 -7.38 -3.48
C GLY A 185 -11.02 -6.15 -4.39
N ALA A 186 -10.63 -4.98 -3.87
CA ALA A 186 -10.57 -3.75 -4.65
C ALA A 186 -9.54 -3.81 -5.78
N GLU A 187 -8.34 -4.30 -5.51
CA GLU A 187 -7.30 -4.45 -6.54
C GLU A 187 -7.73 -5.42 -7.64
N ARG A 188 -8.30 -6.57 -7.27
CA ARG A 188 -8.88 -7.51 -8.24
C ARG A 188 -10.04 -6.88 -9.01
N GLY A 189 -10.86 -6.07 -8.34
CA GLY A 189 -11.95 -5.32 -8.95
C GLY A 189 -11.47 -4.31 -9.99
N VAL A 190 -10.29 -3.71 -9.83
CA VAL A 190 -9.67 -2.84 -10.84
C VAL A 190 -9.11 -3.68 -12.00
N ILE A 191 -8.42 -4.78 -11.70
CA ILE A 191 -7.80 -5.64 -12.73
C ILE A 191 -8.86 -6.27 -13.65
N SER A 192 -10.04 -6.59 -13.13
CA SER A 192 -11.13 -7.21 -13.89
C SER A 192 -11.86 -6.25 -14.84
N GLN A 193 -11.61 -4.93 -14.78
CA GLN A 193 -12.21 -3.96 -15.70
C GLN A 193 -11.35 -3.78 -16.96
N GLU A 194 -11.45 -4.70 -17.93
CA GLU A 194 -10.60 -4.66 -19.14
C GLU A 194 -10.64 -3.31 -19.89
N GLU A 195 -11.81 -2.70 -20.04
CA GLU A 195 -11.98 -1.44 -20.78
C GLU A 195 -11.49 -0.20 -19.99
N ARG A 196 -11.64 -0.21 -18.66
CA ARG A 196 -11.37 0.97 -17.81
C ARG A 196 -10.08 0.85 -16.99
N ARG A 197 -9.38 -0.26 -17.12
CA ARG A 197 -8.09 -0.50 -16.45
C ARG A 197 -7.03 0.50 -16.90
N GLU A 198 -7.00 0.83 -18.19
CA GLU A 198 -6.05 1.80 -18.72
C GLU A 198 -6.34 3.20 -18.14
N GLU A 199 -7.60 3.59 -18.02
CA GLU A 199 -8.02 4.84 -17.36
C GLU A 199 -7.55 4.90 -15.89
N ALA A 200 -7.75 3.82 -15.14
CA ALA A 200 -7.27 3.70 -13.76
C ALA A 200 -5.75 3.87 -13.64
N LEU A 201 -4.99 3.22 -14.53
CA LEU A 201 -3.53 3.32 -14.54
C LEU A 201 -3.07 4.72 -14.93
N VAL A 202 -3.69 5.35 -15.93
CA VAL A 202 -3.39 6.72 -16.33
C VAL A 202 -3.69 7.69 -15.19
N MET A 203 -4.79 7.53 -14.47
CA MET A 203 -5.13 8.33 -13.29
C MET A 203 -4.08 8.16 -12.18
N LEU A 204 -3.72 6.91 -11.87
CA LEU A 204 -2.73 6.59 -10.83
C LEU A 204 -1.37 7.19 -11.17
N VAL A 205 -0.92 7.00 -12.41
CA VAL A 205 0.33 7.60 -12.91
C VAL A 205 0.26 9.12 -12.84
N SER A 206 -0.83 9.75 -13.30
CA SER A 206 -0.98 11.20 -13.25
C SER A 206 -0.93 11.75 -11.82
N PHE A 207 -1.57 11.08 -10.86
CA PHE A 207 -1.52 11.42 -9.45
C PHE A 207 -0.10 11.32 -8.89
N LEU A 208 0.55 10.16 -9.04
CA LEU A 208 1.93 9.96 -8.56
C LEU A 208 2.89 10.94 -9.24
N MET A 209 2.67 11.24 -10.52
CA MET A 209 3.48 12.19 -11.26
C MET A 209 3.36 13.61 -10.75
N SER A 210 2.22 14.01 -10.19
CA SER A 210 2.07 15.33 -9.56
C SER A 210 3.02 15.50 -8.36
N PHE A 211 3.29 14.42 -7.60
CA PHE A 211 4.24 14.44 -6.48
C PHE A 211 5.69 14.33 -6.96
N ALA A 212 5.97 13.44 -7.91
CA ALA A 212 7.31 13.28 -8.47
C ALA A 212 7.79 14.51 -9.25
N SER A 213 6.89 15.39 -9.70
CA SER A 213 7.25 16.68 -10.30
C SER A 213 7.97 17.64 -9.34
N ARG A 214 7.91 17.38 -8.03
CA ARG A 214 8.49 18.23 -6.98
C ARG A 214 9.90 17.81 -6.56
N THR A 215 10.62 17.00 -7.36
CA THR A 215 12.06 16.82 -7.17
C THR A 215 12.72 18.20 -7.09
N GLY A 216 13.29 18.49 -5.93
CA GLY A 216 13.49 19.84 -5.43
C GLY A 216 14.23 20.76 -6.40
N THR A 217 13.76 22.00 -6.48
CA THR A 217 14.69 23.12 -6.55
C THR A 217 15.69 22.89 -5.42
N SER A 218 16.92 22.49 -5.77
CA SER A 218 18.05 22.58 -4.86
C SER A 218 18.00 23.97 -4.24
N VAL A 219 17.71 24.06 -2.95
CA VAL A 219 17.91 25.30 -2.22
C VAL A 219 19.41 25.48 -2.20
N VAL A 220 19.95 26.20 -3.19
CA VAL A 220 21.31 26.71 -3.14
C VAL A 220 21.28 27.75 -2.04
N LEU A 221 21.68 27.34 -0.84
CA LEU A 221 22.05 28.26 0.23
C LEU A 221 23.29 29.02 -0.26
N HIS A 222 23.07 30.22 -0.78
CA HIS A 222 24.12 31.21 -0.91
C HIS A 222 24.50 31.65 0.51
N TYR A 223 25.70 31.26 0.95
CA TYR A 223 26.45 31.93 2.00
C TYR A 223 27.44 32.91 1.36
#